data_AF-L8JKL0-F1
#
_entry.id   AF-L8JKL0-F1
#
_cell.length_a   1.000
_cell.length_b   1.000
_cell.length_c   1.000
_cell.angle_alpha   90.00
_cell.angle_beta   90.00
_cell.angle_gamma   90.00
#
_symmetry.space_group_name_H-M   'P 1'
#
loop_
_entity.id
_entity.type
_entity.pdbx_description
1 polymer ?
#
loop_
_entity_poly.entity_id
_entity_poly.type
_entity_poly.pdbx_seq_one_letter_code
_entity_poly.pdbx_strand_id
1 'polypeptide(L)'
;MLIKLIKEKRFEEAYKQVDIQNFKPYYDEILSAVFVDEDMCHYEFLNYIIENHRGDALMHYYAAELMSTALNFMPNGYKIAFDHAMKAIELNPSDISLKEYALLFYEVPDRLLDEQKAKELALEVLKANKESEAAKRVLS
;
A
#
# COMPACT_ATOMS: atom_id res chain seq x y z
N MET A 1 -12.96 3.90 18.50
CA MET A 1 -13.42 5.31 18.34
C MET A 1 -12.96 5.86 17.00
N LEU A 2 -11.71 5.59 16.61
CA LEU A 2 -11.14 5.91 15.30
C LEU A 2 -12.01 5.46 14.12
N ILE A 3 -12.34 4.17 14.01
CA ILE A 3 -13.14 3.64 12.89
C ILE A 3 -14.48 4.37 12.73
N LYS A 4 -15.15 4.69 13.84
CA LYS A 4 -16.40 5.45 13.81
C LYS A 4 -16.20 6.84 13.17
N LEU A 5 -15.14 7.56 13.54
CA LEU A 5 -14.84 8.88 12.96
C LEU A 5 -14.50 8.80 11.46
N ILE A 6 -13.77 7.75 11.06
CA ILE A 6 -13.46 7.49 9.65
C ILE A 6 -14.76 7.28 8.85
N LYS A 7 -15.67 6.44 9.34
CA LYS A 7 -16.96 6.17 8.69
C LYS A 7 -17.89 7.38 8.68
N GLU A 8 -17.78 8.26 9.67
CA GLU A 8 -18.49 9.54 9.71
C GLU A 8 -17.79 10.63 8.85
N LYS A 9 -16.71 10.30 8.14
CA LYS A 9 -15.86 11.21 7.35
C LYS A 9 -15.31 12.40 8.14
N ARG A 10 -15.13 12.24 9.46
CA ARG A 10 -14.56 13.22 10.38
C ARG A 10 -13.03 13.07 10.41
N PHE A 11 -12.40 13.17 9.24
CA PHE A 11 -10.99 12.80 9.06
C PHE A 11 -10.01 13.63 9.89
N GLU A 12 -10.26 14.92 10.05
CA GLU A 12 -9.42 15.76 10.91
C GLU A 12 -9.46 15.32 12.39
N GLU A 13 -10.61 14.82 12.85
CA GLU A 13 -10.74 14.30 14.21
C GLU A 13 -10.16 12.89 14.35
N ALA A 14 -10.31 12.05 13.32
CA ALA A 14 -9.65 10.76 13.24
C ALA A 14 -8.11 10.91 13.24
N TYR A 15 -7.59 11.88 12.48
CA TYR A 15 -6.17 12.18 12.40
C TYR A 15 -5.59 12.58 13.76
N LYS A 16 -6.33 13.34 14.57
CA LYS A 16 -5.91 13.70 15.94
C LYS A 16 -5.81 12.52 16.90
N GLN A 17 -6.33 11.34 16.53
CA GLN A 17 -6.28 10.13 17.35
C GLN A 17 -5.14 9.19 17.00
N VAL A 18 -4.45 9.42 15.88
CA VAL A 18 -3.37 8.54 15.42
C VAL A 18 -2.01 9.16 15.71
N ASP A 19 -1.04 8.29 15.96
CA ASP A 19 0.37 8.68 15.95
C ASP A 19 0.96 8.32 14.59
N ILE A 20 1.27 9.33 13.78
CA ILE A 20 1.83 9.13 12.44
C ILE A 20 3.22 8.50 12.48
N GLN A 21 4.01 8.77 13.53
CA GLN A 21 5.34 8.16 13.65
C GLN A 21 5.27 6.68 14.00
N ASN A 22 4.14 6.23 14.53
CA ASN A 22 3.87 4.83 14.86
C ASN A 22 2.48 4.41 14.36
N PHE A 23 2.25 4.57 13.05
CA PHE A 23 0.92 4.41 12.47
C PHE A 23 0.44 2.96 12.36
N LYS A 24 1.35 1.98 12.34
CA LYS A 24 1.06 0.55 12.10
C LYS A 24 -0.10 -0.01 12.94
N PRO A 25 -0.21 0.22 14.27
CA PRO A 25 -1.33 -0.32 15.05
C PRO A 25 -2.69 0.24 14.63
N TYR A 26 -2.74 1.51 14.22
CA TYR A 26 -3.96 2.14 13.72
C TYR A 26 -4.31 1.64 12.33
N TYR A 27 -3.31 1.45 11.48
CA TYR A 27 -3.50 0.80 10.18
C TYR A 27 -4.03 -0.63 10.33
N ASP A 28 -3.53 -1.42 11.29
CA ASP A 28 -4.03 -2.77 11.54
C ASP A 28 -5.51 -2.77 11.98
N GLU A 29 -5.92 -1.78 12.79
CA GLU A 29 -7.34 -1.56 13.14
C GLU A 29 -8.16 -1.21 11.88
N ILE A 30 -7.66 -0.30 11.04
CA ILE A 30 -8.30 0.11 9.78
C ILE A 30 -8.46 -1.08 8.84
N LEU A 31 -7.37 -1.79 8.53
CA LEU A 31 -7.36 -2.95 7.64
C LEU A 31 -8.33 -4.03 8.13
N SER A 32 -8.34 -4.31 9.44
CA SER A 32 -9.29 -5.25 10.04
C SER A 32 -10.74 -4.81 9.86
N ALA A 33 -11.02 -3.51 9.98
CA ALA A 33 -12.36 -2.96 9.77
C ALA A 33 -12.80 -3.06 8.29
N VAL A 34 -11.90 -2.81 7.34
CA VAL A 34 -12.20 -2.89 5.90
C VAL A 34 -12.57 -4.32 5.49
N PHE A 35 -11.89 -5.33 6.04
CA PHE A 35 -12.27 -6.73 5.79
C PHE A 35 -13.67 -7.10 6.31
N VAL A 36 -14.25 -6.30 7.21
CA VAL A 36 -15.58 -6.53 7.77
C VAL A 36 -16.65 -5.73 7.04
N ASP A 37 -16.38 -4.46 6.74
CA ASP A 37 -17.40 -3.55 6.21
C ASP A 37 -17.21 -3.14 4.74
N GLU A 38 -16.05 -3.47 4.14
CA GLU A 38 -15.74 -3.21 2.73
C GLU A 38 -15.88 -1.72 2.33
N ASP A 39 -15.79 -0.81 3.31
CA ASP A 39 -16.10 0.61 3.13
C ASP A 39 -14.89 1.41 2.60
N MET A 40 -15.09 2.15 1.51
CA MET A 40 -14.05 3.00 0.93
C MET A 40 -13.63 4.17 1.84
N CYS A 41 -14.42 4.54 2.86
CA CYS A 41 -14.07 5.62 3.79
C CYS A 41 -12.71 5.38 4.47
N HIS A 42 -12.30 4.12 4.65
CA HIS A 42 -11.00 3.75 5.20
C HIS A 42 -9.84 4.15 4.28
N TYR A 43 -9.98 3.89 2.98
CA TYR A 43 -9.03 4.35 1.96
C TYR A 43 -9.05 5.88 1.82
N GLU A 44 -10.24 6.50 1.84
CA GLU A 44 -10.38 7.96 1.82
C GLU A 44 -9.63 8.63 2.98
N PHE A 45 -9.61 8.00 4.17
CA PHE A 45 -8.84 8.51 5.31
C PHE A 45 -7.32 8.43 5.09
N LEU A 46 -6.81 7.33 4.50
CA LEU A 46 -5.38 7.25 4.15
C LEU A 46 -5.00 8.33 3.13
N ASN A 47 -5.84 8.56 2.12
CA ASN A 47 -5.64 9.65 1.16
C ASN A 47 -5.69 11.03 1.82
N TYR A 48 -6.61 11.25 2.76
CA TYR A 48 -6.66 12.50 3.52
C TYR A 48 -5.32 12.79 4.21
N ILE A 49 -4.71 11.77 4.84
CA ILE A 49 -3.39 11.89 5.47
C ILE A 49 -2.32 12.22 4.42
N ILE A 50 -2.32 11.49 3.29
CA ILE A 50 -1.34 11.67 2.21
C ILE A 50 -1.36 13.11 1.70
N GLU A 51 -2.55 13.65 1.42
CA GLU A 51 -2.73 14.96 0.80
C GLU A 51 -2.51 16.12 1.77
N ASN A 52 -2.91 15.98 3.03
CA ASN A 52 -3.00 17.11 3.97
C ASN A 52 -1.92 17.12 5.04
N HIS A 53 -1.30 15.97 5.34
CA HIS A 53 -0.40 15.82 6.50
C HIS A 53 0.99 15.27 6.12
N ARG A 54 1.36 15.43 4.84
CA ARG A 54 2.62 14.94 4.23
C ARG A 54 2.72 13.42 4.23
N GLY A 55 1.98 12.78 3.31
CA GLY A 55 2.16 11.36 3.02
C GLY A 55 3.60 11.04 2.63
N ASP A 56 4.24 10.17 3.40
CA ASP A 56 5.53 9.60 3.07
C ASP A 56 5.37 8.26 2.35
N ALA A 57 6.50 7.59 2.08
CA ALA A 57 6.49 6.28 1.44
C ALA A 57 5.63 5.25 2.18
N LEU A 58 5.57 5.32 3.53
CA LEU A 58 4.83 4.38 4.35
C LEU A 58 3.32 4.56 4.20
N MET A 59 2.82 5.80 4.14
CA MET A 59 1.39 6.04 3.89
C MET A 59 0.97 5.57 2.50
N HIS A 60 1.81 5.78 1.49
CA HIS A 60 1.56 5.23 0.16
C HIS A 60 1.59 3.70 0.17
N TYR A 61 2.52 3.07 0.89
CA TYR A 61 2.53 1.61 1.06
C TYR A 61 1.21 1.09 1.68
N TYR A 62 0.72 1.71 2.75
CA TYR A 62 -0.54 1.29 3.38
C TYR A 62 -1.75 1.48 2.47
N ALA A 63 -1.81 2.57 1.71
CA ALA A 63 -2.85 2.75 0.71
C ALA A 63 -2.79 1.66 -0.38
N ALA A 64 -1.59 1.29 -0.83
CA ALA A 64 -1.41 0.21 -1.80
C ALA A 64 -1.84 -1.15 -1.25
N GLU A 65 -1.41 -1.48 -0.04
CA GLU A 65 -1.74 -2.74 0.62
C GLU A 65 -3.25 -2.85 0.86
N LEU A 66 -3.89 -1.80 1.38
CA LEU A 66 -5.34 -1.77 1.59
C LEU A 66 -6.11 -2.05 0.28
N MET A 67 -5.71 -1.38 -0.81
CA MET A 67 -6.37 -1.50 -2.12
C MET A 67 -6.11 -2.83 -2.82
N SER A 68 -4.95 -3.44 -2.63
CA SER A 68 -4.60 -4.74 -3.25
C SER A 68 -5.05 -5.96 -2.45
N THR A 69 -5.37 -5.78 -1.17
CA THR A 69 -5.76 -6.87 -0.27
C THR A 69 -7.24 -6.83 0.08
N ALA A 70 -7.70 -5.77 0.74
CA ALA A 70 -9.05 -5.67 1.29
C ALA A 70 -10.06 -5.06 0.32
N LEU A 71 -9.62 -4.18 -0.58
CA LEU A 71 -10.48 -3.47 -1.55
C LEU A 71 -10.18 -3.86 -3.01
N ASN A 72 -9.57 -5.03 -3.24
CA ASN A 72 -9.14 -5.46 -4.57
C ASN A 72 -10.31 -5.73 -5.55
N PHE A 73 -11.51 -5.95 -5.03
CA PHE A 73 -12.73 -6.13 -5.80
C PHE A 73 -13.28 -4.81 -6.36
N MET A 74 -12.80 -3.66 -5.86
CA MET A 74 -13.22 -2.36 -6.34
C MET A 74 -12.75 -2.12 -7.78
N PRO A 75 -13.52 -1.42 -8.60
CA PRO A 75 -13.09 -1.02 -9.94
C PRO A 75 -11.72 -0.33 -9.88
N ASN A 76 -10.77 -0.84 -10.67
CA ASN A 76 -9.38 -0.36 -10.71
C ASN A 76 -8.61 -0.51 -9.38
N GLY A 77 -9.03 -1.37 -8.45
CA GLY A 77 -8.39 -1.53 -7.14
C GLY A 77 -6.90 -1.83 -7.22
N TYR A 78 -6.50 -2.80 -8.05
CA TYR A 78 -5.08 -3.10 -8.31
C TYR A 78 -4.33 -1.95 -9.00
N LYS A 79 -4.99 -1.19 -9.88
CA LYS A 79 -4.35 -0.04 -10.55
C LYS A 79 -4.06 1.09 -9.57
N ILE A 80 -5.01 1.41 -8.71
CA ILE A 80 -4.83 2.39 -7.62
C ILE A 80 -3.71 1.91 -6.69
N ALA A 81 -3.75 0.63 -6.29
CA ALA A 81 -2.72 0.06 -5.45
C ALA A 81 -1.32 0.16 -6.07
N PHE A 82 -1.20 -0.15 -7.37
CA PHE A 82 0.05 -0.04 -8.12
C PHE A 82 0.59 1.39 -8.14
N ASP A 83 -0.28 2.38 -8.40
CA ASP A 83 0.13 3.78 -8.44
C ASP A 83 0.68 4.25 -7.07
N HIS A 84 0.05 3.84 -5.97
CA HIS A 84 0.57 4.09 -4.62
C HIS A 84 1.89 3.33 -4.35
N ALA A 85 2.00 2.06 -4.74
CA ALA A 85 3.22 1.28 -4.53
C ALA A 85 4.43 1.88 -5.26
N MET A 86 4.24 2.32 -6.51
CA MET A 86 5.29 2.99 -7.28
C MET A 86 5.66 4.34 -6.66
N LYS A 87 4.67 5.09 -6.15
CA LYS A 87 4.95 6.35 -5.46
C LYS A 87 5.73 6.13 -4.15
N ALA A 88 5.44 5.06 -3.42
CA ALA A 88 6.20 4.69 -2.23
C ALA A 88 7.68 4.42 -2.55
N ILE A 89 7.97 3.69 -3.64
CA ILE A 89 9.33 3.45 -4.13
C ILE A 89 10.00 4.76 -4.56
N GLU A 90 9.28 5.66 -5.23
CA GLU A 90 9.82 6.98 -5.62
C GLU A 90 10.24 7.81 -4.40
N LEU A 91 9.43 7.79 -3.34
CA LEU A 91 9.68 8.52 -2.10
C LEU A 91 10.79 7.90 -1.23
N ASN A 92 10.95 6.58 -1.27
CA ASN A 92 12.01 5.85 -0.55
C ASN A 92 12.64 4.74 -1.40
N PRO A 93 13.50 5.10 -2.38
CA PRO A 93 14.06 4.15 -3.33
C PRO A 93 15.10 3.20 -2.73
N SER A 94 15.57 3.47 -1.51
CA SER A 94 16.47 2.57 -0.77
C SER A 94 15.75 1.42 -0.07
N ASP A 95 14.43 1.51 0.12
CA ASP A 95 13.68 0.49 0.82
C ASP A 95 13.39 -0.70 -0.09
N ILE A 96 14.06 -1.82 0.19
CA ILE A 96 13.92 -3.06 -0.57
C ILE A 96 12.55 -3.70 -0.38
N SER A 97 11.93 -3.52 0.79
CA SER A 97 10.62 -4.14 1.07
C SER A 97 9.53 -3.56 0.16
N LEU A 98 9.61 -2.26 -0.16
CA LEU A 98 8.70 -1.61 -1.12
C LEU A 98 8.86 -2.18 -2.54
N LYS A 99 10.11 -2.43 -2.96
CA LYS A 99 10.42 -3.04 -4.26
C LYS A 99 9.94 -4.48 -4.34
N GLU A 100 10.14 -5.25 -3.27
CA GLU A 100 9.67 -6.63 -3.17
C GLU A 100 8.14 -6.68 -3.23
N TYR A 101 7.45 -5.80 -2.49
CA TYR A 101 6.00 -5.68 -2.53
C TYR A 101 5.48 -5.34 -3.93
N ALA A 102 6.14 -4.43 -4.66
CA ALA A 102 5.71 -4.04 -6.01
C ALA A 102 5.73 -5.19 -7.03
N LEU A 103 6.50 -6.26 -6.79
CA LEU A 103 6.52 -7.44 -7.67
C LEU A 103 5.17 -8.16 -7.74
N LEU A 104 4.29 -7.97 -6.75
CA LEU A 104 2.89 -8.43 -6.80
C LEU A 104 2.21 -7.98 -8.11
N PHE A 105 2.47 -6.75 -8.55
CA PHE A 105 1.81 -6.15 -9.71
C PHE A 105 2.31 -6.69 -11.06
N TYR A 106 3.35 -7.53 -11.07
CA TYR A 106 3.72 -8.34 -12.23
C TYR A 106 2.87 -9.61 -12.33
N GLU A 107 2.43 -10.15 -11.19
CA GLU A 107 1.68 -11.41 -11.11
C GLU A 107 0.16 -11.23 -11.27
N VAL A 108 -0.37 -10.03 -11.00
CA VAL A 108 -1.81 -9.75 -11.17
C VAL A 108 -2.25 -9.92 -12.64
N PRO A 109 -3.51 -10.33 -12.91
CA PRO A 109 -4.00 -10.58 -14.27
C PRO A 109 -3.76 -9.42 -15.25
N ASP A 110 -3.88 -8.19 -14.76
CA ASP A 110 -3.72 -6.96 -15.55
C ASP A 110 -2.25 -6.64 -15.88
N ARG A 111 -1.28 -7.33 -15.27
CA ARG A 111 0.18 -7.13 -15.45
C ARG A 111 0.58 -5.66 -15.46
N LEU A 112 0.25 -4.98 -14.37
CA LEU A 112 0.44 -3.53 -14.23
C LEU A 112 1.91 -3.12 -14.18
N LEU A 113 2.78 -4.00 -13.66
CA LEU A 113 4.23 -3.84 -13.72
C LEU A 113 4.77 -4.53 -14.96
N ASP A 114 5.45 -3.79 -15.82
CA ASP A 114 6.04 -4.34 -17.03
C ASP A 114 7.19 -5.31 -16.71
N GLU A 115 7.41 -6.29 -17.59
CA GLU A 115 8.38 -7.37 -17.38
C GLU A 115 9.80 -6.85 -17.18
N GLN A 116 10.23 -5.82 -17.93
CA GLN A 116 11.58 -5.28 -17.81
C GLN A 116 11.78 -4.67 -16.42
N LYS A 117 10.84 -3.82 -15.98
CA LYS A 117 10.88 -3.19 -14.67
C LYS A 117 10.75 -4.21 -13.53
N ALA A 118 9.91 -5.23 -13.70
CA ALA A 118 9.79 -6.32 -12.73
C ALA A 118 11.14 -7.05 -12.54
N LYS A 119 11.83 -7.38 -13.64
CA LYS A 119 13.15 -8.04 -13.57
C LYS A 119 14.20 -7.15 -12.91
N GLU A 120 14.21 -5.85 -13.21
CA GLU A 120 15.10 -4.88 -12.55
C GLU A 120 14.89 -4.89 -11.03
N LEU A 121 13.64 -4.72 -10.59
CA LEU A 121 13.29 -4.72 -9.17
C LEU A 121 13.61 -6.07 -8.51
N ALA A 122 13.31 -7.19 -9.16
CA ALA A 122 13.61 -8.53 -8.65
C ALA A 122 15.12 -8.74 -8.44
N LEU A 123 15.96 -8.29 -9.37
CA LEU A 123 17.41 -8.35 -9.22
C LEU A 123 17.92 -7.48 -8.08
N GLU A 124 17.34 -6.30 -7.87
CA GLU A 124 17.66 -5.44 -6.73
C GLU A 124 17.26 -6.09 -5.40
N VAL A 125 16.07 -6.69 -5.34
CA VAL A 125 15.59 -7.42 -4.16
C VAL A 125 16.50 -8.59 -3.84
N LEU A 126 16.87 -9.43 -4.82
CA LEU A 126 17.74 -10.59 -4.59
C LEU A 126 19.17 -10.24 -4.14
N LYS A 127 19.65 -9.03 -4.46
CA LYS A 127 20.94 -8.55 -3.93
C LYS A 127 20.89 -8.35 -2.41
N ALA A 128 19.76 -7.91 -1.88
CA ALA A 128 19.57 -7.65 -0.46
C ALA A 128 18.94 -8.85 0.30
N ASN A 129 18.02 -9.56 -0.33
CA ASN A 129 17.33 -10.74 0.19
C ASN A 129 17.32 -11.86 -0.87
N LYS A 130 18.33 -12.73 -0.82
CA LYS A 130 18.47 -13.87 -1.76
C LYS A 130 17.33 -14.88 -1.68
N GLU A 131 16.59 -14.88 -0.58
CA GLU A 131 15.47 -15.82 -0.35
C GLU A 131 14.11 -15.24 -0.71
N SER A 132 14.06 -14.06 -1.34
CA SER A 132 12.80 -13.48 -1.82
C SER A 132 12.14 -14.38 -2.86
N GLU A 133 11.05 -15.04 -2.47
CA GLU A 133 10.26 -15.88 -3.37
C GLU A 133 9.57 -15.06 -4.45
N ALA A 134 9.08 -13.86 -4.11
CA ALA A 134 8.48 -12.95 -5.09
C ALA A 134 9.49 -12.60 -6.21
N ALA A 135 10.73 -12.28 -5.85
CA ALA A 135 11.76 -11.97 -6.83
C ALA A 135 12.20 -13.19 -7.66
N LYS A 136 12.29 -14.37 -7.03
CA LYS A 136 12.60 -15.62 -7.75
C LYS A 136 11.53 -15.95 -8.80
N ARG A 137 10.23 -15.77 -8.48
CA ARG A 137 9.11 -16.02 -9.42
C ARG A 137 9.11 -15.12 -10.64
N VAL A 138 9.58 -13.88 -10.51
CA VAL A 138 9.70 -12.95 -11.64
C VAL A 138 10.80 -13.38 -12.62
N LEU A 139 11.84 -14.06 -12.13
CA LEU A 139 13.02 -14.44 -12.92
C LEU A 139 13.01 -15.89 -13.41
N SER A 140 12.05 -16.71 -12.98
CA SER A 140 11.86 -18.10 -13.41
C SER A 140 11.14 -18.19 -14.74
#